data_AF-A0A954LL43-F1
#
_entry.id   AF-A0A954LL43-F1
#
_cell.length_a   1.000
_cell.length_b   1.000
_cell.length_c   1.000
_cell.angle_alpha   90.00
_cell.angle_beta   90.00
_cell.angle_gamma   90.00
#
_symmetry.space_group_name_H-M   'P 1'
#
loop_
_entity.id
_entity.type
_entity.pdbx_description
1 polymer ?
#
loop_
_entity_poly.entity_id
_entity_poly.type
_entity_poly.pdbx_seq_one_letter_code
_entity_poly.pdbx_strand_id
1 'polypeptide(L)'
;MPQTERDRLAAEAHREANADWKRWGPYLAEREWGTVREDYSEHCDPWLNFPYEEAVWRAYRWGEDGLLGISDRKCRLCFAPALWNGKDPILKERLFGLTGPEGNHGEDVKEAYFYLDSTPTHSYM
;
A
#
# COMPACT_ATOMS: atom_id res chain seq x y z
N MET A 1 -23.25 -11.99 7.30
CA MET A 1 -22.07 -12.80 6.95
C MET A 1 -22.46 -14.28 6.99
N PRO A 2 -22.00 -15.10 6.03
CA PRO A 2 -22.19 -16.55 6.03
C PRO A 2 -21.62 -17.23 7.29
N GLN A 3 -22.15 -18.39 7.68
CA GLN A 3 -21.67 -19.12 8.86
C GLN A 3 -20.17 -19.49 8.74
N THR A 4 -19.76 -19.97 7.56
CA THR A 4 -18.37 -20.32 7.25
C THR A 4 -17.40 -19.16 7.49
N GLU A 5 -17.81 -17.93 7.20
CA GLU A 5 -17.00 -16.73 7.47
C GLU A 5 -16.77 -16.54 8.97
N ARG A 6 -17.83 -16.67 9.76
CA ARG A 6 -17.77 -16.51 11.21
C ARG A 6 -16.88 -17.56 11.85
N ASP A 7 -17.01 -18.81 11.41
CA ASP A 7 -16.20 -19.93 11.91
C ASP A 7 -14.72 -19.70 11.58
N ARG A 8 -14.41 -19.25 10.36
CA ARG A 8 -13.04 -18.91 9.96
C ARG A 8 -12.46 -17.74 10.75
N LEU A 9 -13.24 -16.69 11.02
CA LEU A 9 -12.82 -15.56 11.85
C LEU A 9 -12.58 -15.99 13.30
N ALA A 10 -13.45 -16.84 13.86
CA ALA A 10 -13.28 -17.39 15.20
C ALA A 10 -12.00 -18.23 15.30
N ALA A 11 -11.76 -19.13 14.33
CA ALA A 11 -10.56 -19.96 14.29
C ALA A 11 -9.27 -19.11 14.23
N GLU A 12 -9.27 -18.02 13.46
CA GLU A 12 -8.15 -17.09 13.40
C GLU A 12 -7.96 -16.33 14.71
N ALA A 13 -9.04 -15.82 15.30
CA ALA A 13 -8.99 -15.12 16.58
C ALA A 13 -8.50 -16.00 17.73
N HIS A 14 -8.86 -17.29 17.72
CA HIS A 14 -8.39 -18.30 18.66
C HIS A 14 -6.99 -18.85 18.35
N ARG A 15 -6.39 -18.42 17.23
CA ARG A 15 -5.07 -18.88 16.73
C ARG A 15 -5.01 -20.40 16.61
N GLU A 16 -6.09 -20.99 16.10
CA GLU A 16 -6.15 -22.42 15.84
C GLU A 16 -5.08 -22.84 14.82
N ALA A 17 -4.67 -24.11 14.89
CA ALA A 17 -3.73 -24.66 13.93
C ALA A 17 -4.30 -24.52 12.49
N ASN A 18 -3.48 -24.02 11.56
CA ASN A 18 -3.84 -23.75 10.16
C ASN A 18 -4.86 -22.60 9.93
N ALA A 19 -5.16 -21.78 10.94
CA ALA A 19 -6.07 -20.63 10.80
C ALA A 19 -5.36 -19.30 10.48
N ASP A 20 -4.08 -19.31 10.07
CA ASP A 20 -3.29 -18.10 9.75
C ASP A 20 -3.47 -17.62 8.29
N TRP A 21 -4.72 -17.59 7.82
CA TRP A 21 -5.04 -17.20 6.44
C TRP A 21 -4.89 -15.69 6.19
N LYS A 22 -4.99 -14.85 7.23
CA LYS A 22 -4.66 -13.40 7.21
C LYS A 22 -3.16 -13.13 7.18
N ARG A 23 -2.32 -14.16 7.06
CA ARG A 23 -0.88 -13.96 7.01
C ARG A 23 -0.45 -13.13 5.80
N TRP A 24 -1.12 -13.30 4.68
CA TRP A 24 -0.84 -12.62 3.42
C TRP A 24 -2.12 -11.97 2.92
N GLY A 25 -2.02 -10.75 2.38
CA GLY A 25 -3.16 -10.04 1.85
C GLY A 25 -2.78 -8.72 1.18
N PRO A 26 -3.77 -7.97 0.67
CA PRO A 26 -3.57 -6.67 0.03
C PRO A 26 -3.37 -5.58 1.09
N TYR A 27 -2.34 -5.74 1.93
CA TYR A 27 -2.01 -4.81 3.01
C TYR A 27 -1.00 -3.74 2.57
N LEU A 28 -0.51 -3.83 1.33
CA LEU A 28 0.43 -2.87 0.77
C LEU A 28 -0.34 -1.69 0.20
N ALA A 29 0.07 -0.47 0.56
CA ALA A 29 -0.52 0.74 -0.01
C ALA A 29 -0.09 0.89 -1.47
N GLU A 30 -0.92 1.51 -2.32
CA GLU A 30 -0.53 1.80 -3.71
C GLU A 30 0.24 3.13 -3.84
N ARG A 31 0.28 3.90 -2.75
CA ARG A 31 1.01 5.16 -2.55
C ARG A 31 1.32 5.35 -1.05
N GLU A 32 2.58 5.45 -0.67
CA GLU A 32 3.01 5.68 0.74
C GLU A 32 4.09 6.78 0.88
N TRP A 33 4.61 7.32 -0.23
CA TRP A 33 5.59 8.43 -0.20
C TRP A 33 4.99 9.77 0.26
N GLY A 34 5.84 10.68 0.76
CA GLY A 34 5.42 11.99 1.24
C GLY A 34 4.62 11.96 2.54
N THR A 35 4.89 10.98 3.41
CA THR A 35 4.21 10.82 4.71
C THR A 35 5.03 11.35 5.87
N VAL A 36 4.35 11.73 6.96
CA VAL A 36 4.98 12.22 8.21
C VAL A 36 5.98 11.23 8.80
N ARG A 37 5.78 9.92 8.57
CA ARG A 37 6.67 8.88 9.10
C ARG A 37 8.03 8.87 8.38
N GLU A 38 8.06 9.24 7.11
CA GLU A 38 9.27 9.28 6.27
C GLU A 38 9.93 10.67 6.24
N ASP A 39 9.52 11.58 7.13
CA ASP A 39 10.11 12.90 7.18
C ASP A 39 11.44 12.91 7.94
N TYR A 40 12.48 13.24 7.19
CA TYR A 40 13.84 13.44 7.71
C TYR A 40 14.34 14.88 7.51
N SER A 41 13.42 15.83 7.27
CA SER A 41 13.76 17.23 7.01
C SER A 41 14.10 17.96 8.31
N GLU A 42 14.88 19.03 8.18
CA GLU A 42 15.24 19.88 9.31
C GLU A 42 14.03 20.66 9.86
N HIS A 43 12.97 20.84 9.07
CA HIS A 43 11.86 21.74 9.38
C HIS A 43 10.51 21.04 9.51
N CYS A 44 10.47 19.71 9.60
CA CYS A 44 9.25 18.93 9.69
C CYS A 44 8.29 19.16 8.50
N ASP A 45 8.82 19.11 7.28
CA ASP A 45 8.08 19.25 6.03
C ASP A 45 8.01 17.92 5.24
N PRO A 46 7.15 16.98 5.66
CA PRO A 46 7.03 15.66 5.02
C PRO A 46 6.61 15.74 3.56
N TRP A 47 5.80 16.73 3.23
CA TRP A 47 5.15 16.83 1.93
C TRP A 47 6.09 17.40 0.86
N LEU A 48 7.09 18.19 1.23
CA LEU A 48 8.09 18.68 0.26
C LEU A 48 9.41 17.89 0.29
N ASN A 49 9.72 17.20 1.39
CA ASN A 49 10.98 16.48 1.56
C ASN A 49 11.03 15.09 0.90
N PHE A 50 9.87 14.47 0.66
CA PHE A 50 9.83 13.17 0.00
C PHE A 50 8.89 13.19 -1.19
N PRO A 51 9.33 13.74 -2.35
CA PRO A 51 8.52 13.82 -3.55
C PRO A 51 8.48 12.48 -4.32
N TYR A 52 7.57 12.40 -5.30
CA TYR A 52 7.40 11.20 -6.15
C TYR A 52 8.69 10.77 -6.86
N GLU A 53 9.50 11.73 -7.32
CA GLU A 53 10.75 11.48 -8.03
C GLU A 53 11.77 10.75 -7.15
N GLU A 54 11.68 10.88 -5.83
CA GLU A 54 12.50 10.13 -4.89
C GLU A 54 11.89 8.78 -4.53
N ALA A 55 10.55 8.66 -4.56
CA ALA A 55 9.84 7.42 -4.26
C ALA A 55 10.28 6.24 -5.14
N VAL A 56 10.78 6.52 -6.36
CA VAL A 56 11.23 5.48 -7.29
C VAL A 56 12.60 4.86 -6.97
N TRP A 57 13.39 5.47 -6.08
CA TRP A 57 14.74 4.98 -5.77
C TRP A 57 15.13 5.07 -4.28
N ARG A 58 14.40 5.84 -3.47
CA ARG A 58 14.61 5.95 -2.03
C ARG A 58 13.98 4.73 -1.34
N ALA A 59 14.74 4.08 -0.47
CA ALA A 59 14.22 3.00 0.36
C ALA A 59 13.39 3.56 1.53
N TYR A 60 12.20 3.01 1.74
CA TYR A 60 11.30 3.43 2.81
C TYR A 60 11.71 2.71 4.11
N ARG A 61 11.42 3.32 5.27
CA ARG A 61 11.78 2.77 6.58
C ARG A 61 10.58 2.34 7.41
N TRP A 62 9.43 2.98 7.21
CA TRP A 62 8.24 2.84 8.05
C TRP A 62 7.02 2.32 7.29
N GLY A 63 7.19 1.98 6.02
CA GLY A 63 6.16 1.46 5.14
C GLY A 63 6.77 0.97 3.84
N GLU A 64 5.90 0.63 2.90
CA GLU A 64 6.26 0.36 1.51
C GLU A 64 5.00 0.55 0.66
N ASP A 65 5.18 0.81 -0.64
CA ASP A 65 4.06 0.88 -1.59
C ASP A 65 4.27 0.00 -2.83
N GLY A 66 3.16 -0.35 -3.48
CA GLY A 66 3.15 -1.17 -4.68
C GLY A 66 1.76 -1.33 -5.28
N LEU A 67 1.63 -1.11 -6.58
CA LEU A 67 0.39 -1.32 -7.34
C LEU A 67 -0.09 -2.75 -7.20
N LEU A 68 -1.37 -2.95 -6.86
CA LEU A 68 -1.95 -4.29 -6.71
C LEU A 68 -1.10 -5.18 -5.77
N GLY A 69 -0.49 -4.56 -4.76
CA GLY A 69 0.51 -5.18 -3.92
C GLY A 69 -0.07 -6.16 -2.90
N ILE A 70 0.65 -7.25 -2.68
CA ILE A 70 0.40 -8.17 -1.56
C ILE A 70 1.59 -8.12 -0.61
N SER A 71 1.32 -8.19 0.68
CA SER A 71 2.37 -8.30 1.69
C SER A 71 1.97 -9.26 2.80
N ASP A 72 2.96 -9.73 3.56
CA ASP A 72 2.63 -10.38 4.82
C ASP A 72 2.05 -9.33 5.79
N ARG A 73 1.26 -9.75 6.77
CA ARG A 73 0.58 -8.86 7.74
C ARG A 73 1.51 -7.92 8.54
N LYS A 74 2.83 -8.11 8.46
CA LYS A 74 3.85 -7.26 9.10
C LYS A 74 4.65 -6.43 8.11
N CYS A 75 4.29 -6.43 6.82
CA CYS A 75 4.96 -5.72 5.74
C CYS A 75 6.48 -6.00 5.69
N ARG A 76 6.89 -7.26 5.89
CA ARG A 76 8.30 -7.70 5.84
C ARG A 76 8.68 -8.18 4.45
N LEU A 77 7.72 -8.77 3.75
CA LEU A 77 7.83 -9.23 2.37
C LEU A 77 6.68 -8.61 1.58
N CYS A 78 7.03 -7.90 0.53
CA CYS A 78 6.11 -7.18 -0.34
C CYS A 78 6.30 -7.68 -1.77
N PHE A 79 5.20 -7.92 -2.47
CA PHE A 79 5.18 -8.28 -3.87
C PHE A 79 4.22 -7.35 -4.59
N ALA A 80 4.67 -6.76 -5.69
CA ALA A 80 3.84 -5.96 -6.56
C ALA A 80 4.30 -6.14 -8.02
N PRO A 81 3.38 -6.12 -9.00
CA PRO A 81 3.74 -5.96 -10.40
C PRO A 81 4.47 -4.63 -10.64
N ALA A 82 5.51 -4.69 -11.47
CA ALA A 82 6.14 -3.53 -12.07
C ALA A 82 5.76 -3.48 -13.54
N LEU A 83 5.16 -2.37 -13.98
CA LEU A 83 4.72 -2.18 -15.36
C LEU A 83 5.68 -1.25 -16.09
N TRP A 84 5.96 -1.52 -17.37
CA TRP A 84 6.76 -0.61 -18.21
C TRP A 84 6.08 -0.39 -19.55
N ASN A 85 5.95 0.88 -19.93
CA ASN A 85 5.33 1.28 -21.19
C ASN A 85 6.31 1.27 -22.38
N GLY A 86 7.59 0.93 -22.15
CA GLY A 86 8.64 0.94 -23.18
C GLY A 86 9.20 2.32 -23.52
N LYS A 87 8.73 3.38 -22.87
CA LYS A 87 9.06 4.79 -23.18
C LYS A 87 9.64 5.54 -22.00
N ASP A 88 9.11 5.30 -20.81
CA ASP A 88 9.47 6.04 -19.62
C ASP A 88 10.79 5.51 -19.04
N PRO A 89 11.60 6.38 -18.40
CA PRO A 89 12.86 5.97 -17.78
C PRO A 89 12.66 5.20 -16.46
N ILE A 90 11.41 5.05 -15.99
CA ILE A 90 11.06 4.42 -14.73
C ILE A 90 10.02 3.32 -14.93
N LEU A 91 10.04 2.34 -14.02
CA LEU A 91 8.95 1.37 -13.87
C LEU A 91 7.76 2.03 -13.17
N LYS A 92 6.56 1.62 -13.55
CA LYS A 92 5.31 2.01 -12.91
C LYS A 92 4.98 0.94 -11.88
N GLU A 93 5.41 1.20 -10.66
CA GLU A 93 5.26 0.32 -9.50
C GLU A 93 4.31 0.89 -8.45
N ARG A 94 3.96 2.18 -8.56
CA ARG A 94 3.09 2.92 -7.62
C ARG A 94 2.28 3.98 -8.35
N LEU A 95 1.17 4.40 -7.76
CA LEU A 95 0.32 5.45 -8.32
C LEU A 95 1.01 6.81 -8.23
N PHE A 96 0.79 7.66 -9.24
CA PHE A 96 1.23 9.04 -9.19
C PHE A 96 0.25 9.85 -8.34
N GLY A 97 0.79 10.60 -7.40
CA GLY A 97 0.01 11.49 -6.54
C GLY A 97 0.64 12.86 -6.47
N LEU A 98 -0.16 13.82 -6.03
CA LEU A 98 0.31 15.11 -5.57
C LEU A 98 0.33 15.10 -4.05
N THR A 99 1.36 15.72 -3.50
CA THR A 99 1.44 16.03 -2.07
C THR A 99 0.44 17.12 -1.70
N GLY A 100 0.27 17.34 -0.39
CA GLY A 100 -0.63 18.37 0.13
C GLY A 100 -0.50 19.74 -0.55
N PRO A 101 0.71 20.33 -0.61
CA PRO A 101 0.95 21.62 -1.26
C PRO A 101 0.79 21.62 -2.80
N GLU A 102 0.95 20.47 -3.44
CA GLU A 102 0.85 20.34 -4.90
C GLU A 102 -0.61 20.19 -5.37
N GLY A 103 -1.49 19.64 -4.53
CA GLY A 103 -2.88 19.42 -4.85
C GLY A 103 -3.80 20.59 -4.48
N ASN A 104 -4.80 20.85 -5.33
CA ASN A 104 -5.79 21.93 -5.11
C ASN A 104 -6.63 21.74 -3.83
N HIS A 105 -6.77 20.51 -3.34
CA HIS A 105 -7.57 20.16 -2.16
C HIS A 105 -6.78 19.28 -1.18
N GLY A 106 -5.46 19.45 -1.13
CA GLY A 106 -4.56 18.57 -0.39
C GLY A 106 -4.04 17.42 -1.24
N GLU A 107 -3.54 16.38 -0.57
CA GLU A 107 -2.96 15.20 -1.21
C GLU A 107 -3.99 14.51 -2.12
N ASP A 108 -3.60 14.18 -3.34
CA ASP A 108 -4.51 13.62 -4.34
C ASP A 108 -3.81 12.64 -5.29
N VAL A 109 -4.37 11.44 -5.41
CA VAL A 109 -3.92 10.44 -6.39
C VAL A 109 -4.53 10.78 -7.74
N LYS A 110 -3.71 10.76 -8.81
CA LYS A 110 -4.15 11.25 -10.14
C LYS A 110 -4.71 10.16 -11.03
N GLU A 111 -4.71 8.93 -10.57
CA GLU A 111 -5.37 7.80 -11.20
C GLU A 111 -6.79 7.60 -10.66
N ALA A 112 -7.71 7.25 -11.56
CA ALA A 112 -9.06 6.83 -11.20
C ALA A 112 -9.10 5.30 -11.11
N TYR A 113 -9.36 4.76 -9.92
CA TYR A 113 -9.44 3.33 -9.66
C TYR A 113 -10.45 3.02 -8.55
N PHE A 114 -10.95 1.78 -8.55
CA PHE A 114 -11.94 1.30 -7.59
C PHE A 114 -11.65 -0.17 -7.28
N TYR A 115 -11.73 -0.55 -6.00
CA TYR A 115 -11.70 -1.96 -5.61
C TYR A 115 -13.08 -2.56 -5.88
N LEU A 116 -13.17 -3.37 -6.94
CA LEU A 116 -14.44 -3.95 -7.41
C LEU A 116 -14.73 -5.30 -6.80
N ASP A 117 -13.72 -5.99 -6.30
CA ASP A 117 -13.83 -7.35 -5.81
C ASP A 117 -12.99 -7.47 -4.55
N SER A 118 -13.67 -7.83 -3.46
CA SER A 118 -13.09 -8.19 -2.17
C SER A 118 -14.19 -8.60 -1.21
N THR A 119 -13.88 -9.55 -0.34
CA THR A 119 -14.74 -9.83 0.82
C THR A 119 -14.44 -8.85 1.94
N PRO A 120 -15.44 -8.37 2.71
CA PRO A 120 -15.20 -7.46 3.85
C PRO A 120 -14.24 -7.99 4.93
N THR A 121 -13.97 -9.29 4.91
CA THR A 121 -13.05 -9.97 5.83
C THR A 121 -11.66 -10.21 5.23
N HIS A 122 -11.42 -9.79 3.99
CA HIS A 122 -10.19 -10.00 3.20
C HIS A 122 -9.81 -11.47 3.01
N SER A 123 -10.82 -12.32 3.03
CA SER A 123 -10.63 -13.76 2.87
C SER A 123 -10.53 -14.23 1.42
N TYR A 124 -11.12 -13.43 0.55
CA TYR A 124 -10.88 -13.33 -0.86
C TYR A 124 -10.56 -11.85 -1.07
N MET A 125 -9.46 -11.62 -1.78
CA MET A 125 -8.67 -10.38 -1.80
C MET A 125 -9.54 -9.15 -1.82
#